data_AF-A0A953MUE8-F1
#
_entry.id   AF-A0A953MUE8-F1
#
_cell.length_a   1.000
_cell.length_b   1.000
_cell.length_c   1.000
_cell.angle_alpha   90.00
_cell.angle_beta   90.00
_cell.angle_gamma   90.00
#
_symmetry.space_group_name_H-M   'P 1'
#
loop_
_entity.id
_entity.type
_entity.pdbx_description
1 polymer ?
#
loop_
_entity_poly.entity_id
_entity_poly.type
_entity_poly.pdbx_seq_one_letter_code
_entity_poly.pdbx_strand_id
1 'polypeptide(L)'
;MLTFLFILLAAAVLYAAWTYNSLQKLAQNVRESASNVQVSISKKLSSINQLIEVVKNYQAGEQLVQLKVSQDNTAAAMSNAYQQSGTVLSTIQGMADRFPNLKASEQYHRLINNIEACENEIGTSRTNYNAVVKQYNSHRLGIPTIFIARSMGFGEAPYLQFDQSGASDPNSLKEFKTDDGERLQQLLSGAGNSIAKTTRSLAQQAGNAGKLLSEKMKEAPDAKYFYLTVGGTPKGPLPLSEIRDLAAAGSLPADVQVAAAGAEDWMALSALEIGNDPLLARNPAQNGTSLTEADRNVDPVA
;
A
#
# COMPACT_ATOMS: atom_id res chain seq x y z
N MET A 1 23.23 -11.79 -16.21
CA MET A 1 21.82 -11.77 -16.62
C MET A 1 20.88 -11.52 -15.44
N LEU A 2 20.87 -12.38 -14.42
CA LEU A 2 19.96 -12.22 -13.25
C LEU A 2 20.21 -10.94 -12.44
N THR A 3 21.47 -10.59 -12.16
CA THR A 3 21.84 -9.33 -11.47
C THR A 3 21.42 -8.09 -12.26
N PHE A 4 21.60 -8.11 -13.58
CA PHE A 4 21.15 -7.04 -14.47
C PHE A 4 19.62 -6.89 -14.46
N LEU A 5 18.86 -8.00 -14.43
CA LEU A 5 17.41 -8.00 -14.28
C LEU A 5 16.97 -7.36 -12.96
N PHE A 6 17.63 -7.70 -11.84
CA PHE A 6 17.33 -7.10 -10.53
C PHE A 6 17.61 -5.60 -10.49
N ILE A 7 18.73 -5.14 -11.08
CA ILE A 7 19.07 -3.72 -11.18
C ILE A 7 18.02 -2.98 -12.01
N LEU A 8 17.60 -3.55 -13.14
CA LEU A 8 16.59 -2.97 -14.01
C LEU A 8 15.21 -2.88 -13.32
N LEU A 9 14.82 -3.92 -12.57
CA LEU A 9 13.59 -3.91 -11.79
C LEU A 9 13.64 -2.86 -10.67
N ALA A 10 14.75 -2.77 -9.93
CA ALA A 10 14.93 -1.76 -8.89
C ALA A 10 14.85 -0.34 -9.45
N ALA A 11 15.49 -0.08 -10.60
CA ALA A 11 15.41 1.19 -11.31
C ALA A 11 13.97 1.53 -11.74
N ALA A 12 13.21 0.55 -12.24
CA ALA A 12 11.80 0.74 -12.62
C ALA A 12 10.91 1.10 -11.42
N VAL A 13 11.12 0.47 -10.26
CA VAL A 13 10.38 0.78 -9.02
C VAL A 13 10.70 2.17 -8.51
N LEU A 14 11.98 2.56 -8.49
CA LEU A 14 12.41 3.90 -8.08
C LEU A 14 11.83 4.97 -9.01
N TYR A 15 11.84 4.73 -10.32
CA TYR A 15 11.23 5.61 -11.29
C TYR A 15 9.71 5.74 -11.09
N ALA A 16 9.01 4.63 -10.85
CA ALA A 16 7.57 4.65 -10.58
C ALA A 16 7.24 5.46 -9.31
N ALA A 17 8.03 5.30 -8.24
CA ALA A 17 7.87 6.08 -7.01
C ALA A 17 8.11 7.58 -7.22
N TRP A 18 9.12 7.94 -8.02
CA TRP A 18 9.39 9.34 -8.35
C TRP A 18 8.25 9.97 -9.16
N THR A 19 7.78 9.28 -10.21
CA THR A 19 6.67 9.74 -11.04
C THR A 19 5.36 9.83 -10.26
N TYR A 20 5.10 8.88 -9.35
CA TYR A 20 3.94 8.94 -8.45
C TYR A 20 3.96 10.21 -7.59
N ASN A 21 5.09 10.51 -6.95
CA ASN A 21 5.23 11.71 -6.14
C ASN A 21 5.08 13.00 -6.97
N SER A 22 5.58 13.00 -8.22
CA SER A 22 5.41 14.12 -9.15
C SER A 22 3.93 14.35 -9.49
N LEU A 23 3.22 13.28 -9.87
CA LEU A 23 1.79 13.32 -10.17
C LEU A 23 0.97 13.76 -8.95
N GLN A 24 1.32 13.30 -7.75
CA GLN A 24 0.64 13.67 -6.52
C GLN A 24 0.75 15.16 -6.23
N LYS A 25 1.94 15.74 -6.40
CA LYS A 25 2.16 17.19 -6.25
C LYS A 25 1.32 17.98 -7.24
N LEU A 26 1.31 17.58 -8.51
CA LEU A 26 0.51 18.25 -9.54
C LEU A 26 -1.00 18.11 -9.27
N ALA A 27 -1.46 16.93 -8.85
CA ALA A 27 -2.85 16.70 -8.45
C ALA A 27 -3.24 17.57 -7.25
N GLN A 28 -2.35 17.73 -6.27
CA GLN A 28 -2.60 18.61 -5.13
C GLN A 28 -2.70 20.08 -5.56
N ASN A 29 -1.86 20.54 -6.48
CA ASN A 29 -1.96 21.90 -7.02
C ASN A 29 -3.31 22.15 -7.72
N VAL A 30 -3.84 21.14 -8.45
CA VAL A 30 -5.18 21.24 -9.05
C VAL A 30 -6.25 21.42 -7.97
N ARG A 31 -6.20 20.64 -6.88
CA ARG A 31 -7.16 20.74 -5.77
C ARG A 31 -7.06 22.07 -5.05
N GLU A 32 -5.84 22.55 -4.79
CA GLU A 32 -5.59 23.86 -4.19
C GLU A 32 -6.17 24.98 -5.06
N SER A 33 -5.87 24.98 -6.36
CA SER A 33 -6.40 26.00 -7.25
C SER A 33 -7.93 25.92 -7.41
N ALA A 34 -8.53 24.73 -7.32
CA ALA A 34 -9.98 24.58 -7.30
C ALA A 34 -10.59 25.20 -6.03
N SER A 35 -9.97 24.96 -4.87
CA SER A 35 -10.37 25.56 -3.60
C SER A 35 -10.30 27.09 -3.65
N ASN A 36 -9.24 27.65 -4.25
CA ASN A 36 -9.11 29.09 -4.42
C ASN A 36 -10.26 29.69 -5.24
N VAL A 37 -10.70 29.01 -6.31
CA VAL A 37 -11.89 29.44 -7.09
C VAL A 37 -13.14 29.43 -6.22
N GLN A 38 -13.36 28.38 -5.42
CA GLN A 38 -14.52 28.29 -4.52
C GLN A 38 -14.51 29.41 -3.48
N VAL A 39 -13.35 29.70 -2.88
CA VAL A 39 -13.20 30.79 -1.92
C VAL A 39 -13.55 32.15 -2.54
N SER A 40 -13.06 32.44 -3.75
CA SER A 40 -13.40 33.70 -4.44
C SER A 40 -14.89 33.80 -4.75
N ILE A 41 -15.55 32.71 -5.14
CA ILE A 41 -17.01 32.67 -5.33
C ILE A 41 -17.73 32.92 -4.01
N SER A 42 -17.37 32.23 -2.93
CA SER A 42 -17.99 32.42 -1.61
C SER A 42 -17.87 33.86 -1.10
N LYS A 43 -16.73 34.53 -1.32
CA LYS A 43 -16.56 35.95 -0.99
C LYS A 43 -17.54 36.86 -1.74
N LYS A 44 -17.70 36.64 -3.06
CA LYS A 44 -18.67 37.36 -3.89
C LYS A 44 -20.10 37.17 -3.37
N LEU A 45 -20.48 35.91 -3.11
CA LEU A 45 -21.82 35.58 -2.60
C LEU A 45 -22.09 36.21 -1.23
N SER A 46 -21.09 36.22 -0.35
CA SER A 46 -21.17 36.88 0.96
C SER A 46 -21.36 38.39 0.80
N SER A 47 -20.59 39.04 -0.09
CA SER A 47 -20.69 40.48 -0.34
C SER A 47 -22.03 40.89 -0.96
N ILE A 48 -22.60 40.05 -1.84
CA ILE A 48 -23.95 40.26 -2.37
C ILE A 48 -25.00 40.13 -1.28
N ASN A 49 -24.88 39.15 -0.39
CA ASN A 49 -25.79 39.03 0.74
C ASN A 49 -25.72 40.25 1.68
N GLN A 50 -24.53 40.77 1.95
CA GLN A 50 -24.34 42.03 2.68
C GLN A 50 -24.97 43.22 1.94
N LEU A 51 -24.86 43.28 0.61
CA LEU A 51 -25.48 44.31 -0.20
C LEU A 51 -27.02 44.26 -0.12
N ILE A 52 -27.61 43.06 -0.13
CA ILE A 52 -29.05 42.87 0.08
C ILE A 52 -29.48 43.45 1.42
N GLU A 53 -28.73 43.20 2.51
CA GLU A 53 -29.03 43.75 3.83
C GLU A 53 -28.97 45.28 3.86
N VAL A 54 -27.98 45.88 3.19
CA VAL A 54 -27.91 47.33 3.04
C VAL A 54 -29.14 47.86 2.30
N VAL A 55 -29.52 47.27 1.17
CA VAL A 55 -30.70 47.70 0.40
C VAL A 55 -31.99 47.57 1.21
N LYS A 56 -32.13 46.49 2.01
CA LYS A 56 -33.29 46.28 2.91
C LYS A 56 -33.47 47.41 3.93
N ASN A 57 -32.39 48.05 4.38
CA ASN A 57 -32.48 49.18 5.31
C ASN A 57 -33.06 50.45 4.65
N TYR A 58 -32.96 50.57 3.32
CA TYR A 58 -33.50 51.71 2.57
C TYR A 58 -34.89 51.42 1.98
N GLN A 59 -35.29 50.15 1.88
CA GLN A 59 -36.60 49.76 1.37
C GLN A 59 -37.15 48.54 2.12
N ALA A 60 -38.33 48.70 2.73
CA ALA A 60 -39.06 47.64 3.43
C ALA A 60 -39.80 46.68 2.46
N GLY A 61 -39.18 46.31 1.34
CA GLY A 61 -39.78 45.43 0.33
C GLY A 61 -39.53 43.95 0.61
N GLU A 62 -40.60 43.16 0.71
CA GLU A 62 -40.52 41.69 0.88
C GLU A 62 -39.77 40.98 -0.25
N GLN A 63 -39.72 41.56 -1.45
CA GLN A 63 -39.01 41.01 -2.61
C GLN A 63 -37.50 40.88 -2.37
N LEU A 64 -36.91 41.70 -1.51
CA LEU A 64 -35.48 41.62 -1.15
C LEU A 64 -35.16 40.46 -0.21
N VAL A 65 -36.17 39.93 0.51
CA VAL A 65 -35.99 38.80 1.43
C VAL A 65 -35.79 37.50 0.67
N GLN A 66 -36.39 37.37 -0.52
CA GLN A 66 -36.30 36.18 -1.38
C GLN A 66 -35.00 36.10 -2.19
N LEU A 67 -34.21 37.19 -2.26
CA LEU A 67 -32.98 37.26 -3.05
C LEU A 67 -31.74 36.69 -2.36
N LYS A 68 -31.87 36.13 -1.14
CA LYS A 68 -30.72 35.58 -0.40
C LYS A 68 -30.12 34.41 -1.18
N VAL A 69 -28.86 34.55 -1.56
CA VAL A 69 -28.17 33.52 -2.33
C VAL A 69 -27.63 32.46 -1.37
N SER A 70 -27.91 31.19 -1.66
CA SER A 70 -27.41 30.04 -0.88
C SER A 70 -25.88 30.06 -0.80
N GLN A 71 -25.34 29.73 0.37
CA GLN A 71 -23.90 29.58 0.62
C GLN A 71 -23.50 28.10 0.79
N ASP A 72 -24.25 27.20 0.17
CA ASP A 72 -23.85 25.80 0.11
C ASP A 72 -22.55 25.67 -0.71
N ASN A 73 -21.57 25.00 -0.09
CA ASN A 73 -20.23 24.82 -0.63
C ASN A 73 -20.12 23.63 -1.60
N THR A 74 -21.21 22.89 -1.83
CA THR A 74 -21.21 21.88 -2.88
C THR A 74 -20.98 22.53 -4.24
N ALA A 75 -20.15 21.90 -5.07
CA ALA A 75 -19.84 22.35 -6.43
C ALA A 75 -21.08 22.72 -7.25
N ALA A 76 -22.12 21.89 -7.21
CA ALA A 76 -23.37 22.12 -7.94
C ALA A 76 -24.15 23.33 -7.40
N ALA A 77 -24.28 23.46 -6.08
CA ALA A 77 -24.98 24.58 -5.47
C ALA A 77 -24.23 25.90 -5.71
N MET A 78 -22.90 25.88 -5.64
CA MET A 78 -22.06 27.06 -5.85
C MET A 78 -22.14 27.61 -7.28
N SER A 79 -22.22 26.73 -8.29
CA SER A 79 -22.41 27.13 -9.68
C SER A 79 -23.76 27.86 -9.88
N ASN A 80 -24.83 27.27 -9.36
CA ASN A 80 -26.18 27.87 -9.40
C ASN A 80 -26.23 29.20 -8.64
N ALA A 81 -25.64 29.25 -7.43
CA ALA A 81 -25.56 30.44 -6.61
C ALA A 81 -24.80 31.58 -7.32
N TYR A 82 -23.68 31.26 -7.97
CA TYR A 82 -22.91 32.26 -8.73
C TYR A 82 -23.70 32.81 -9.93
N GLN A 83 -24.46 31.99 -10.66
CA GLN A 83 -25.34 32.47 -11.73
C GLN A 83 -26.45 33.37 -11.19
N GLN A 84 -27.16 32.94 -10.15
CA GLN A 84 -28.20 33.73 -9.50
C GLN A 84 -27.67 35.08 -9.02
N SER A 85 -26.43 35.10 -8.51
CA SER A 85 -25.79 36.30 -7.99
C SER A 85 -25.72 37.46 -9.02
N GLY A 86 -25.54 37.15 -10.31
CA GLY A 86 -25.57 38.15 -11.38
C GLY A 86 -26.95 38.77 -11.56
N THR A 87 -28.00 37.94 -11.57
CA THR A 87 -29.40 38.40 -11.65
C THR A 87 -29.77 39.26 -10.44
N VAL A 88 -29.38 38.84 -9.23
CA VAL A 88 -29.60 39.61 -8.00
C VAL A 88 -28.91 40.98 -8.07
N LEU A 89 -27.64 41.01 -8.50
CA LEU A 89 -26.89 42.26 -8.62
C LEU A 89 -27.54 43.23 -9.61
N SER A 90 -27.98 42.75 -10.77
CA SER A 90 -28.69 43.57 -11.77
C SER A 90 -29.99 44.16 -11.21
N THR A 91 -30.72 43.38 -10.41
CA THR A 91 -31.95 43.81 -9.73
C THR A 91 -31.66 44.92 -8.72
N ILE A 92 -30.60 44.75 -7.91
CA ILE A 92 -30.17 45.75 -6.92
C ILE A 92 -29.71 47.05 -7.60
N GLN A 93 -28.99 46.97 -8.72
CA GLN A 93 -28.58 48.15 -9.49
C GLN A 93 -29.79 48.91 -10.04
N GLY A 94 -30.78 48.22 -10.60
CA GLY A 94 -32.03 48.84 -11.04
C GLY A 94 -32.85 49.48 -9.90
N MET A 95 -32.77 48.93 -8.69
CA MET A 95 -33.35 49.55 -7.50
C MET A 95 -32.57 50.81 -7.09
N ALA A 96 -31.24 50.79 -7.12
CA ALA A 96 -30.42 51.95 -6.79
C ALA A 96 -30.73 53.16 -7.70
N ASP A 97 -31.09 52.95 -8.96
CA ASP A 97 -31.53 54.03 -9.86
C ASP A 97 -32.87 54.66 -9.45
N ARG A 98 -33.75 53.91 -8.77
CA ARG A 98 -35.03 54.41 -8.23
C ARG A 98 -34.89 55.06 -6.86
N PHE A 99 -33.80 54.77 -6.13
CA PHE A 99 -33.55 55.26 -4.77
C PHE A 99 -32.21 56.01 -4.68
N PRO A 100 -32.16 57.32 -5.03
CA PRO A 100 -30.92 58.11 -5.03
C PRO A 100 -30.17 58.11 -3.70
N ASN A 101 -30.89 58.06 -2.56
CA ASN A 101 -30.29 58.01 -1.22
C ASN A 101 -29.51 56.70 -0.96
N LEU A 102 -29.98 55.58 -1.50
CA LEU A 102 -29.25 54.31 -1.44
C LEU A 102 -28.01 54.37 -2.34
N LYS A 103 -28.18 54.88 -3.56
CA LYS A 103 -27.09 55.02 -4.52
C LYS A 103 -25.97 55.91 -4.00
N ALA A 104 -26.30 57.00 -3.31
CA ALA A 104 -25.32 57.90 -2.69
C ALA A 104 -24.66 57.35 -1.41
N SER A 105 -25.08 56.18 -0.91
CA SER A 105 -24.53 55.58 0.30
C SER A 105 -23.09 55.09 0.07
N GLU A 106 -22.16 55.52 0.91
CA GLU A 106 -20.77 55.05 0.86
C GLU A 106 -20.69 53.52 1.02
N GLN A 107 -21.51 52.96 1.91
CA GLN A 107 -21.56 51.51 2.16
C GLN A 107 -22.02 50.73 0.92
N TYR A 108 -22.97 51.27 0.14
CA TYR A 108 -23.41 50.67 -1.12
C TYR A 108 -22.26 50.62 -2.13
N HIS A 109 -21.60 51.77 -2.36
CA HIS A 109 -20.47 51.85 -3.28
C HIS A 109 -19.30 50.95 -2.87
N ARG A 110 -18.98 50.88 -1.57
CA ARG A 110 -17.94 49.99 -1.05
C ARG A 110 -18.21 48.53 -1.38
N LEU A 111 -19.46 48.08 -1.23
CA LEU A 111 -19.85 46.71 -1.52
C LEU A 111 -19.86 46.40 -3.03
N ILE A 112 -20.32 47.33 -3.87
CA ILE A 112 -20.23 47.18 -5.34
C ILE A 112 -18.77 47.04 -5.77
N ASN A 113 -17.88 47.92 -5.29
CA ASN A 113 -16.45 47.83 -5.60
C ASN A 113 -15.84 46.50 -5.13
N ASN A 114 -16.24 45.99 -3.97
CA ASN A 114 -15.79 44.68 -3.48
C ASN A 114 -16.29 43.53 -4.35
N ILE A 115 -17.55 43.59 -4.82
CA ILE A 115 -18.12 42.60 -5.74
C ILE A 115 -17.36 42.60 -7.07
N GLU A 116 -17.03 43.76 -7.62
CA GLU A 116 -16.21 43.90 -8.83
C GLU A 116 -14.79 43.35 -8.63
N ALA A 117 -14.17 43.65 -7.48
CA ALA A 117 -12.86 43.09 -7.12
C ALA A 117 -12.92 41.55 -7.01
N CYS A 118 -13.97 41.00 -6.40
CA CYS A 118 -14.18 39.56 -6.33
C CYS A 118 -14.38 38.95 -7.73
N GLU A 119 -15.07 39.63 -8.64
CA GLU A 119 -15.27 39.15 -10.02
C GLU A 119 -13.94 39.05 -10.78
N ASN A 120 -13.07 40.05 -10.64
CA ASN A 120 -11.72 40.02 -11.19
C ASN A 120 -10.85 38.91 -10.55
N GLU A 121 -10.97 38.69 -9.23
CA GLU A 121 -10.32 37.58 -8.51
C GLU A 121 -10.79 36.23 -9.06
N ILE A 122 -12.09 36.04 -9.27
CA ILE A 122 -12.67 34.81 -9.85
C ILE A 122 -12.11 34.56 -11.26
N GLY A 123 -12.07 35.58 -12.12
CA GLY A 123 -11.51 35.46 -13.47
C GLY A 123 -10.02 35.04 -13.47
N THR A 124 -9.25 35.62 -12.56
CA THR A 124 -7.83 35.29 -12.38
C THR A 124 -7.66 33.87 -11.84
N SER A 125 -8.40 33.50 -10.79
CA SER A 125 -8.38 32.17 -10.18
C SER A 125 -8.78 31.07 -11.17
N ARG A 126 -9.77 31.32 -12.03
CA ARG A 126 -10.17 30.39 -13.11
C ARG A 126 -9.07 30.19 -14.14
N THR A 127 -8.41 31.27 -14.55
CA THR A 127 -7.29 31.21 -15.50
C THR A 127 -6.12 30.42 -14.90
N ASN A 128 -5.79 30.68 -13.63
CA ASN A 128 -4.76 29.93 -12.90
C ASN A 128 -5.11 28.45 -12.78
N TYR A 129 -6.35 28.12 -12.42
CA TYR A 129 -6.82 26.73 -12.36
C TYR A 129 -6.61 26.00 -13.68
N ASN A 130 -7.02 26.60 -14.79
CA ASN A 130 -6.85 26.02 -16.12
C ASN A 130 -5.37 25.85 -16.50
N ALA A 131 -4.49 26.75 -16.07
CA ALA A 131 -3.05 26.60 -16.26
C ALA A 131 -2.48 25.40 -15.49
N VAL A 132 -2.89 25.23 -14.22
CA VAL A 132 -2.47 24.10 -13.38
C VAL A 132 -3.03 22.76 -13.91
N VAL A 133 -4.31 22.74 -14.33
CA VAL A 133 -4.94 21.58 -14.98
C VAL A 133 -4.20 21.20 -16.25
N LYS A 134 -3.83 22.19 -17.09
CA LYS A 134 -3.01 21.95 -18.28
C LYS A 134 -1.67 21.31 -17.94
N GLN A 135 -0.97 21.80 -16.92
CA GLN A 135 0.30 21.23 -16.49
C GLN A 135 0.13 19.78 -16.01
N TYR A 136 -0.90 19.52 -15.20
CA TYR A 136 -1.23 18.17 -14.72
C TYR A 136 -1.56 17.21 -15.87
N ASN A 137 -2.51 17.58 -16.73
CA ASN A 137 -2.95 16.74 -17.85
C ASN A 137 -1.82 16.47 -18.85
N SER A 138 -0.98 17.48 -19.12
CA SER A 138 0.20 17.32 -20.00
C SER A 138 1.22 16.35 -19.41
N HIS A 139 1.52 16.47 -18.11
CA HIS A 139 2.45 15.55 -17.43
C HIS A 139 1.90 14.12 -17.37
N ARG A 140 0.60 14.00 -17.09
CA ARG A 140 -0.12 12.72 -17.03
C ARG A 140 -0.12 11.98 -18.37
N LEU A 141 -0.32 12.68 -19.48
CA LEU A 141 -0.36 12.10 -20.83
C LEU A 141 1.03 11.78 -21.39
N GLY A 142 2.10 12.31 -20.80
CA GLY A 142 3.48 12.05 -21.23
C GLY A 142 3.89 10.59 -21.09
N ILE A 143 4.74 10.10 -22.00
CA ILE A 143 5.37 8.77 -21.89
C ILE A 143 6.68 8.92 -21.11
N PRO A 144 6.98 8.03 -20.13
CA PRO A 144 6.23 6.83 -19.74
C PRO A 144 5.18 7.04 -18.63
N THR A 145 4.98 8.27 -18.16
CA THR A 145 4.05 8.64 -17.07
C THR A 145 2.63 8.11 -17.26
N ILE A 146 2.10 8.09 -18.49
CA ILE A 146 0.74 7.65 -18.81
C ILE A 146 0.42 6.22 -18.35
N PHE A 147 1.41 5.31 -18.37
CA PHE A 147 1.21 3.94 -17.93
C PHE A 147 1.03 3.87 -16.41
N ILE A 148 1.89 4.59 -15.69
CA ILE A 148 1.85 4.69 -14.22
C ILE A 148 0.57 5.43 -13.79
N ALA A 149 0.22 6.53 -14.47
CA ALA A 149 -0.98 7.30 -14.17
C ALA A 149 -2.25 6.44 -14.30
N ARG A 150 -2.37 5.65 -15.37
CA ARG A 150 -3.51 4.75 -15.58
C ARG A 150 -3.58 3.63 -14.55
N SER A 151 -2.45 2.99 -14.22
CA SER A 151 -2.44 1.91 -13.23
C SER A 151 -2.74 2.40 -11.81
N MET A 152 -2.30 3.61 -11.48
CA MET A 152 -2.43 4.21 -10.15
C MET A 152 -3.68 5.07 -9.97
N GLY A 153 -4.55 5.17 -10.98
CA GLY A 153 -5.83 5.88 -10.86
C GLY A 153 -5.76 7.40 -10.98
N PHE A 154 -4.68 7.95 -11.53
CA PHE A 154 -4.60 9.38 -11.88
C PHE A 154 -5.49 9.66 -13.10
N GLY A 155 -6.68 10.19 -12.82
CA GLY A 155 -7.68 10.61 -13.80
C GLY A 155 -7.30 11.92 -14.51
N GLU A 156 -8.06 12.29 -15.54
CA GLU A 156 -7.91 13.61 -16.16
C GLU A 156 -8.58 14.67 -15.31
N ALA A 157 -7.93 15.82 -15.12
CA ALA A 157 -8.55 16.95 -14.44
C ALA A 157 -9.39 17.77 -15.43
N PRO A 158 -10.64 18.13 -15.09
CA PRO A 158 -11.51 18.90 -15.97
C PRO A 158 -11.03 20.36 -16.05
N TYR A 159 -11.18 20.99 -17.22
CA TYR A 159 -11.00 22.43 -17.36
C TYR A 159 -12.27 23.18 -16.94
N LEU A 160 -12.10 24.36 -16.35
CA LEU A 160 -13.20 25.32 -16.18
C LEU A 160 -13.43 26.01 -17.53
N GLN A 161 -14.54 25.70 -18.19
CA GLN A 161 -14.86 26.26 -19.50
C GLN A 161 -15.21 27.76 -19.41
N PHE A 162 -14.71 28.52 -20.39
CA PHE A 162 -15.14 29.88 -20.68
C PHE A 162 -16.24 29.83 -21.74
N ASP A 163 -17.43 29.40 -21.36
CA ASP A 163 -18.60 29.60 -22.22
C ASP A 163 -18.96 31.10 -22.20
N GLN A 164 -18.81 31.78 -23.34
CA GLN A 164 -19.29 33.15 -23.58
C GLN A 164 -20.81 33.20 -23.86
N SER A 165 -21.54 32.09 -23.67
CA SER A 165 -22.93 31.88 -24.05
C SER A 165 -23.90 31.78 -22.86
N GLY A 166 -23.44 31.97 -21.63
CA GLY A 166 -24.28 31.90 -20.43
C GLY A 166 -24.84 30.50 -20.12
N ALA A 167 -24.40 29.45 -20.81
CA ALA A 167 -24.77 28.07 -20.54
C ALA A 167 -23.63 27.39 -19.78
N SER A 168 -23.49 27.70 -18.49
CA SER A 168 -22.52 26.97 -17.66
C SER A 168 -22.98 25.53 -17.53
N ASP A 169 -22.19 24.59 -18.04
CA ASP A 169 -22.36 23.18 -17.70
C ASP A 169 -22.30 23.05 -16.16
N PRO A 170 -23.37 22.59 -15.50
CA PRO A 170 -23.41 22.40 -14.04
C PRO A 170 -22.31 21.45 -13.53
N ASN A 171 -21.61 20.76 -14.44
CA ASN A 171 -20.47 19.90 -14.15
C ASN A 171 -19.11 20.62 -14.01
N SER A 172 -19.01 21.92 -14.27
CA SER A 172 -17.71 22.64 -14.30
C SER A 172 -16.96 22.63 -12.96
N LEU A 173 -17.66 22.52 -11.84
CA LEU A 173 -17.05 22.42 -10.51
C LEU A 173 -16.89 20.97 -10.01
N LYS A 174 -17.03 19.95 -10.88
CA LYS A 174 -16.83 18.54 -10.49
C LYS A 174 -15.54 18.40 -9.69
N GLU A 175 -15.69 17.94 -8.46
CA GLU A 175 -14.58 17.74 -7.54
C GLU A 175 -13.57 16.79 -8.18
N PHE A 176 -12.36 17.28 -8.43
CA PHE A 176 -11.28 16.47 -8.95
C PHE A 176 -10.79 15.51 -7.87
N LYS A 177 -11.38 14.31 -7.86
CA LYS A 177 -10.98 13.22 -6.97
C LYS A 177 -10.08 12.24 -7.71
N THR A 178 -8.87 12.07 -7.18
CA THR A 178 -7.96 11.01 -7.62
C THR A 178 -8.17 9.80 -6.72
N ASP A 179 -8.27 8.61 -7.28
CA ASP A 179 -8.50 7.35 -6.57
C ASP A 179 -7.18 6.61 -6.29
N ASP A 180 -6.17 7.39 -5.90
CA ASP A 180 -4.76 6.98 -5.81
C ASP A 180 -4.48 6.15 -4.54
N GLY A 181 -5.03 6.55 -3.40
CA GLY A 181 -4.84 5.89 -2.11
C GLY A 181 -5.39 4.46 -2.05
N GLU A 182 -6.62 4.25 -2.53
CA GLU A 182 -7.28 2.93 -2.48
C GLU A 182 -6.60 1.93 -3.41
N ARG A 183 -6.22 2.35 -4.62
CA ARG A 183 -5.49 1.51 -5.58
C ARG A 183 -4.11 1.13 -5.08
N LEU A 184 -3.37 2.05 -4.46
CA LEU A 184 -2.10 1.75 -3.82
C LEU A 184 -2.24 0.68 -2.75
N GLN A 185 -3.28 0.80 -1.92
CA GLN A 185 -3.52 -0.14 -0.84
C GLN A 185 -3.91 -1.54 -1.38
N GLN A 186 -4.67 -1.60 -2.47
CA GLN A 186 -4.97 -2.85 -3.18
C GLN A 186 -3.71 -3.49 -3.78
N LEU A 187 -2.81 -2.69 -4.38
CA LEU A 187 -1.55 -3.19 -4.92
C LEU A 187 -0.61 -3.69 -3.82
N LEU A 188 -0.48 -2.94 -2.72
CA LEU A 188 0.35 -3.32 -1.57
C LEU A 188 -0.19 -4.57 -0.85
N SER A 189 -1.50 -4.66 -0.63
CA SER A 189 -2.14 -5.84 -0.03
C SER A 189 -2.10 -7.05 -0.97
N GLY A 190 -2.29 -6.86 -2.27
CA GLY A 190 -2.12 -7.90 -3.29
C GLY A 190 -0.70 -8.42 -3.38
N ALA A 191 0.30 -7.53 -3.31
CA ALA A 191 1.72 -7.88 -3.24
C ALA A 191 2.05 -8.61 -1.94
N GLY A 192 1.56 -8.12 -0.79
CA GLY A 192 1.73 -8.76 0.52
C GLY A 192 1.17 -10.17 0.56
N ASN A 193 -0.03 -10.39 0.01
CA ASN A 193 -0.63 -11.71 -0.09
C ASN A 193 0.12 -12.64 -1.05
N SER A 194 0.70 -12.12 -2.13
CA SER A 194 1.47 -12.91 -3.08
C SER A 194 2.82 -13.34 -2.50
N ILE A 195 3.51 -12.43 -1.80
CA ILE A 195 4.75 -12.72 -1.06
C ILE A 195 4.49 -13.73 0.05
N ALA A 196 3.39 -13.58 0.79
CA ALA A 196 2.98 -14.52 1.83
C ALA A 196 2.66 -15.91 1.26
N LYS A 197 2.07 -15.99 0.06
CA LYS A 197 1.80 -17.26 -0.62
C LYS A 197 3.09 -17.94 -1.09
N THR A 198 4.02 -17.20 -1.71
CA THR A 198 5.32 -17.76 -2.13
C THR A 198 6.18 -18.15 -0.93
N THR A 199 6.21 -17.37 0.15
CA THR A 199 6.94 -17.77 1.37
C THR A 199 6.31 -18.97 2.05
N ARG A 200 4.97 -19.07 2.13
CA ARG A 200 4.31 -20.29 2.64
C ARG A 200 4.58 -21.50 1.76
N SER A 201 4.54 -21.36 0.43
CA SER A 201 4.79 -22.50 -0.46
C SER A 201 6.26 -22.92 -0.43
N LEU A 202 7.22 -21.99 -0.33
CA LEU A 202 8.63 -22.28 -0.11
C LEU A 202 8.87 -22.95 1.24
N ALA A 203 8.24 -22.47 2.32
CA ALA A 203 8.33 -23.09 3.64
C ALA A 203 7.68 -24.49 3.66
N GLN A 204 6.58 -24.68 2.94
CA GLN A 204 5.91 -25.97 2.81
C GLN A 204 6.71 -26.94 1.93
N GLN A 205 7.35 -26.45 0.86
CA GLN A 205 8.25 -27.23 0.02
C GLN A 205 9.54 -27.61 0.76
N ALA A 206 10.10 -26.69 1.55
CA ALA A 206 11.24 -26.97 2.43
C ALA A 206 10.87 -27.92 3.57
N GLY A 207 9.67 -27.78 4.15
CA GLY A 207 9.15 -28.70 5.16
C GLY A 207 8.88 -30.10 4.61
N ASN A 208 8.35 -30.21 3.40
CA ASN A 208 8.13 -31.49 2.73
C ASN A 208 9.45 -32.12 2.27
N ALA A 209 10.41 -31.33 1.77
CA ALA A 209 11.76 -31.79 1.48
C ALA A 209 12.49 -32.24 2.76
N GLY A 210 12.34 -31.50 3.86
CA GLY A 210 12.87 -31.87 5.17
C GLY A 210 12.24 -33.15 5.74
N LYS A 211 10.93 -33.34 5.53
CA LYS A 211 10.24 -34.59 5.86
C LYS A 211 10.71 -35.74 4.99
N LEU A 212 10.84 -35.57 3.68
CA LEU A 212 11.37 -36.58 2.76
C LEU A 212 12.83 -36.92 3.06
N LEU A 213 13.64 -35.94 3.45
CA LEU A 213 15.01 -36.14 3.91
C LEU A 213 15.04 -36.86 5.27
N SER A 214 14.14 -36.51 6.19
CA SER A 214 13.99 -37.18 7.49
C SER A 214 13.43 -38.60 7.37
N GLU A 215 12.56 -38.85 6.40
CA GLU A 215 11.95 -40.14 6.07
C GLU A 215 12.99 -41.05 5.39
N LYS A 216 13.77 -40.51 4.43
CA LYS A 216 14.96 -41.17 3.90
C LYS A 216 16.07 -41.40 4.94
N MET A 217 16.16 -40.56 5.98
CA MET A 217 17.08 -40.75 7.10
C MET A 217 16.56 -41.72 8.18
N LYS A 218 15.23 -41.92 8.27
CA LYS A 218 14.61 -42.93 9.15
C LYS A 218 14.59 -44.33 8.51
N GLU A 219 14.64 -44.41 7.17
CA GLU A 219 14.76 -45.67 6.41
C GLU A 219 16.20 -46.18 6.22
N ALA A 220 17.20 -45.57 6.87
CA ALA A 220 18.57 -46.10 6.91
C ALA A 220 19.04 -46.26 8.36
N PRO A 221 19.01 -47.47 8.96
CA PRO A 221 19.84 -47.76 10.11
C PRO A 221 21.21 -48.23 9.58
N ASP A 222 22.27 -47.56 10.01
CA ASP A 222 23.37 -48.26 10.66
C ASP A 222 24.42 -47.24 11.06
N ALA A 223 24.88 -47.34 12.31
CA ALA A 223 26.07 -46.64 12.75
C ALA A 223 27.21 -46.95 11.76
N LYS A 224 27.94 -45.91 11.37
CA LYS A 224 29.00 -45.97 10.37
C LYS A 224 30.30 -46.37 11.03
N TYR A 225 30.88 -47.49 10.60
CA TYR A 225 32.14 -48.01 11.12
C TYR A 225 33.23 -47.96 10.04
N PHE A 226 34.46 -47.82 10.51
CA PHE A 226 35.67 -48.05 9.74
C PHE A 226 36.26 -49.39 10.13
N TYR A 227 36.87 -50.09 9.19
CA TYR A 227 37.59 -51.34 9.46
C TYR A 227 39.04 -51.26 8.99
N LEU A 228 39.92 -51.97 9.69
CA LEU A 228 41.36 -51.99 9.48
C LEU A 228 41.86 -53.44 9.37
N THR A 229 42.68 -53.67 8.35
CA THR A 229 43.41 -54.93 8.13
C THR A 229 44.87 -54.72 8.49
N VAL A 230 45.56 -55.76 8.98
CA VAL A 230 46.93 -55.64 9.50
C VAL A 230 47.88 -55.07 8.42
N GLY A 231 48.47 -53.90 8.70
CA GLY A 231 49.36 -53.18 7.79
C GLY A 231 48.68 -52.35 6.70
N GLY A 232 47.35 -52.25 6.69
CA GLY A 232 46.57 -51.46 5.73
C GLY A 232 46.18 -50.07 6.24
N THR A 233 45.55 -49.27 5.36
CA THR A 233 44.90 -48.00 5.73
C THR A 233 43.45 -48.24 6.16
N PRO A 234 42.89 -47.46 7.09
CA PRO A 234 41.49 -47.60 7.52
C PRO A 234 40.53 -47.39 6.34
N LYS A 235 39.58 -48.31 6.16
CA LYS A 235 38.58 -48.28 5.07
C LYS A 235 37.18 -48.13 5.65
N GLY A 236 36.35 -47.29 5.03
CA GLY A 236 35.02 -46.93 5.51
C GLY A 236 34.60 -45.54 5.03
N PRO A 237 33.47 -44.97 5.51
CA PRO A 237 32.53 -45.55 6.48
C PRO A 237 31.50 -46.48 5.84
N LEU A 238 31.39 -47.71 6.35
CA LEU A 238 30.38 -48.70 5.95
C LEU A 238 29.48 -49.08 7.16
N PRO A 239 28.25 -49.54 6.91
CA PRO A 239 27.39 -50.08 7.96
C PRO A 239 27.98 -51.39 8.53
N LEU A 240 27.72 -51.68 9.82
CA LEU A 240 28.30 -52.85 10.50
C LEU A 240 27.83 -54.18 9.88
N SER A 241 26.61 -54.20 9.34
CA SER A 241 26.03 -55.33 8.59
C SER A 241 26.88 -55.70 7.37
N GLU A 242 27.23 -54.72 6.54
CA GLU A 242 28.03 -54.92 5.33
C GLU A 242 29.47 -55.35 5.63
N ILE A 243 30.08 -54.85 6.72
CA ILE A 243 31.42 -55.30 7.16
C ILE A 243 31.39 -56.77 7.61
N ARG A 244 30.31 -57.22 8.27
CA ARG A 244 30.13 -58.62 8.65
C ARG A 244 29.91 -59.53 7.44
N ASP A 245 29.14 -59.08 6.46
CA ASP A 245 28.92 -59.84 5.22
C ASP A 245 30.24 -60.01 4.43
N LEU A 246 31.08 -58.98 4.38
CA LEU A 246 32.40 -59.06 3.74
C LEU A 246 33.37 -60.00 4.48
N ALA A 247 33.27 -60.08 5.81
CA ALA A 247 34.03 -61.05 6.60
C ALA A 247 33.50 -62.48 6.42
N ALA A 248 32.19 -62.68 6.39
CA ALA A 248 31.55 -63.97 6.14
C ALA A 248 31.81 -64.51 4.72
N ALA A 249 31.93 -63.61 3.74
CA ALA A 249 32.30 -63.93 2.35
C ALA A 249 33.79 -64.30 2.17
N GLY A 250 34.60 -64.27 3.24
CA GLY A 250 36.03 -64.62 3.20
C GLY A 250 36.93 -63.55 2.57
N SER A 251 36.39 -62.34 2.32
CA SER A 251 37.12 -61.24 1.69
C SER A 251 37.87 -60.35 2.70
N LEU A 252 37.68 -60.58 4.00
CA LEU A 252 38.42 -59.93 5.09
C LEU A 252 39.05 -61.02 5.99
N PRO A 253 40.30 -60.83 6.45
CA PRO A 253 40.95 -61.76 7.36
C PRO A 253 40.30 -61.70 8.77
N ALA A 254 40.40 -62.80 9.52
CA ALA A 254 39.70 -62.99 10.80
C ALA A 254 40.17 -62.04 11.94
N ASP A 255 41.27 -61.32 11.73
CA ASP A 255 41.90 -60.38 12.66
C ASP A 255 41.55 -58.91 12.39
N VAL A 256 40.51 -58.66 11.56
CA VAL A 256 40.05 -57.32 11.22
C VAL A 256 39.53 -56.55 12.45
N GLN A 257 39.99 -55.31 12.60
CA GLN A 257 39.56 -54.40 13.66
C GLN A 257 38.56 -53.39 13.11
N VAL A 258 37.56 -53.02 13.91
CA VAL A 258 36.53 -52.03 13.60
C VAL A 258 36.51 -50.91 14.63
N ALA A 259 36.24 -49.70 14.16
CA ALA A 259 36.06 -48.52 15.00
C ALA A 259 34.84 -47.73 14.52
N ALA A 260 34.01 -47.28 15.46
CA ALA A 260 32.94 -46.34 15.18
C ALA A 260 33.50 -45.00 14.67
N ALA A 261 32.80 -44.34 13.76
CA ALA A 261 33.19 -43.01 13.28
C ALA A 261 33.30 -42.02 14.46
N GLY A 262 34.54 -41.60 14.77
CA GLY A 262 34.85 -40.68 15.89
C GLY A 262 35.29 -41.34 17.19
N ALA A 263 35.47 -42.66 17.22
CA ALA A 263 36.12 -43.38 18.32
C ALA A 263 37.64 -43.47 18.09
N GLU A 264 38.43 -43.29 19.15
CA GLU A 264 39.89 -43.44 19.09
C GLU A 264 40.34 -44.89 19.27
N ASP A 265 39.48 -45.73 19.85
CA ASP A 265 39.77 -47.13 20.15
C ASP A 265 39.29 -48.08 19.04
N TRP A 266 40.19 -48.95 18.57
CA TRP A 266 39.92 -50.00 17.59
C TRP A 266 39.69 -51.34 18.29
N MET A 267 38.65 -52.07 17.88
CA MET A 267 38.25 -53.34 18.52
C MET A 267 38.18 -54.46 17.48
N ALA A 268 38.43 -55.72 17.87
CA ALA A 268 38.27 -56.84 16.95
C ALA A 268 36.80 -57.00 16.51
N LEU A 269 36.54 -57.31 15.23
CA LEU A 269 35.17 -57.51 14.71
C LEU A 269 34.41 -58.61 15.45
N SER A 270 35.11 -59.62 15.97
CA SER A 270 34.56 -60.70 16.80
C SER A 270 34.13 -60.26 18.21
N ALA A 271 34.64 -59.13 18.71
CA ALA A 271 34.32 -58.63 20.05
C ALA A 271 33.05 -57.74 20.09
N LEU A 272 32.52 -57.33 18.94
CA LEU A 272 31.24 -56.62 18.82
C LEU A 272 30.08 -57.64 18.71
N GLU A 273 29.58 -58.12 19.85
CA GLU A 273 28.28 -58.81 19.92
C GLU A 273 27.13 -57.80 20.13
N ILE A 274 25.91 -58.17 19.70
CA ILE A 274 24.68 -57.36 19.73
C ILE A 274 24.30 -57.07 21.18
N GLY A 275 24.94 -56.07 21.80
CA GLY A 275 24.74 -55.75 23.22
C GLY A 275 25.87 -54.95 23.85
N ASN A 276 27.05 -54.89 23.24
CA ASN A 276 28.20 -54.16 23.78
C ASN A 276 28.73 -53.09 22.79
N ASP A 277 27.81 -52.37 22.15
CA ASP A 277 28.12 -51.29 21.22
C ASP A 277 28.41 -49.99 21.98
N PRO A 278 29.64 -49.45 21.95
CA PRO A 278 30.01 -48.24 22.69
C PRO A 278 29.26 -46.98 22.20
N LEU A 279 28.60 -47.01 21.04
CA LEU A 279 27.74 -45.93 20.57
C LEU A 279 26.33 -45.93 21.20
N LEU A 280 25.84 -47.09 21.68
CA LEU A 280 24.58 -47.15 22.42
C LEU A 280 24.74 -46.67 23.87
N ALA A 281 25.94 -46.80 24.45
CA ALA A 281 26.24 -46.34 25.81
C ALA A 281 26.44 -44.81 25.93
N ARG A 282 26.74 -44.10 24.83
CA ARG A 282 26.97 -42.63 24.82
C ARG A 282 25.71 -41.79 24.58
N ASN A 283 24.53 -42.40 24.45
CA ASN A 283 23.28 -41.67 24.23
C ASN A 283 22.33 -41.82 25.43
N PRO A 284 22.31 -40.89 26.41
CA PRO A 284 21.37 -40.96 27.53
C PRO A 284 19.93 -40.58 27.16
N ALA A 285 19.60 -40.38 25.87
CA ALA A 285 18.27 -39.93 25.44
C ALA A 285 17.31 -41.06 25.00
N GLN A 286 17.62 -42.32 25.27
CA GLN A 286 16.80 -43.48 24.87
C GLN A 286 16.58 -44.50 26.02
N ASN A 287 16.66 -44.08 27.29
CA ASN A 287 16.10 -44.87 28.39
C ASN A 287 14.95 -44.10 29.02
N GLY A 288 13.76 -44.32 28.46
CA GLY A 288 12.53 -43.65 28.87
C GLY A 288 11.30 -44.38 28.38
N THR A 289 11.25 -45.70 28.55
CA THR A 289 9.97 -46.42 28.58
C THR A 289 9.62 -46.78 30.01
N SER A 290 8.37 -46.41 30.35
CA SER A 290 7.53 -46.87 31.45
C SER A 290 7.99 -46.60 32.88
N LEU A 291 7.39 -45.59 33.53
CA LEU A 291 6.77 -45.75 34.85
C LEU A 291 5.59 -44.77 35.00
N THR A 292 4.38 -45.34 34.89
CA THR A 292 3.18 -45.05 35.70
C THR A 292 2.62 -43.61 35.74
N GLU A 293 1.62 -43.37 34.88
CA GLU A 293 0.39 -42.66 35.29
C GLU A 293 -0.26 -43.45 36.43
N ALA A 294 0.12 -43.15 37.67
CA ALA A 294 -0.69 -43.43 38.85
C ALA A 294 -1.55 -42.20 39.12
N ASP A 295 -2.74 -42.23 38.54
CA ASP A 295 -4.01 -41.89 39.17
C ASP A 295 -3.85 -41.42 40.64
N ARG A 296 -3.77 -40.10 40.83
CA ARG A 296 -4.11 -39.48 42.11
C ARG A 296 -5.59 -39.17 42.09
N ASN A 297 -6.35 -40.21 42.41
CA ASN A 297 -7.73 -40.14 42.83
C ASN A 297 -7.86 -39.26 44.10
N VAL A 298 -8.67 -38.22 43.97
CA VAL A 298 -9.70 -37.72 44.90
C VAL A 298 -9.55 -38.10 46.38
N ASP A 299 -9.44 -37.10 47.25
CA ASP A 299 -10.51 -36.84 48.25
C ASP A 299 -10.39 -35.43 48.88
N PRO A 300 -11.51 -34.87 49.42
CA PRO A 300 -11.71 -33.46 49.70
C PRO A 300 -11.75 -33.13 51.21
N VAL A 301 -12.01 -31.86 51.52
CA VAL A 301 -12.47 -31.29 52.82
C VAL A 301 -11.37 -30.97 53.84
N ALA A 302 -11.13 -29.67 54.05
CA ALA A 302 -11.55 -28.91 55.25
C ALA A 302 -11.13 -27.44 55.10
#